data_AF-A0A3D1ZHF7-F1
#
_entry.id   AF-A0A3D1ZHF7-F1
#
_cell.length_a   1.000
_cell.length_b   1.000
_cell.length_c   1.000
_cell.angle_alpha   90.00
_cell.angle_beta   90.00
_cell.angle_gamma   90.00
#
_symmetry.space_group_name_H-M   'P 1'
#
loop_
_entity.id
_entity.type
_entity.pdbx_description
1 polymer ?
#
loop_
_entity_poly.entity_id
_entity_poly.type
_entity_poly.pdbx_seq_one_letter_code
_entity_poly.pdbx_strand_id
1 'polypeptide(L)'
;MSSSFTVITGNEDPKKTESALDWKVLAQLSGTLVVLMGWRNMPSIVETLVANGKSPRTPAALIMWGTEPWQIAVTGPLSNIVDLAYEKGISSPVIAVIGDVAGLRETLRWFDNRPLFGKRALVTRTRAQAGKLSQRLEALGAIAVEAPTIEIQPLDDYTELDSAVTRLTDYDWILFSSGNAVEAVFDRIDALNLDSRAFAGTQIACIGPDTSSILQRHGIIPDLIPDTAVAESLINALTSLDMAGKNILIPKPDIGRDTLPTGLRAAGATITEVVSYRTVMPKSSKALVMDAISEGIDIAVFTSSSTVENLAKLLNDDLACLENAKIACIGPITAATAGELGLSVDIVATEHTIDGLVTAMEEHFVGGGDTG
;
A
#
# COMPACT_ATOMS: atom_id res chain seq x y z
N MET A 1 29.85 -4.06 -23.98
CA MET A 1 28.72 -3.11 -24.00
C MET A 1 28.59 -2.54 -25.40
N SER A 2 27.35 -2.33 -25.88
CA SER A 2 27.13 -1.72 -27.20
C SER A 2 27.60 -0.26 -27.19
N SER A 3 28.26 0.19 -28.26
CA SER A 3 28.67 1.59 -28.47
C SER A 3 27.62 2.41 -29.23
N SER A 4 26.54 1.78 -29.69
CA SER A 4 25.45 2.39 -30.46
C SER A 4 24.10 1.74 -30.11
N PHE A 5 23.02 2.50 -30.24
CA PHE A 5 21.67 1.95 -30.26
C PHE A 5 20.82 2.69 -31.31
N THR A 6 19.90 1.96 -31.94
CA THR A 6 18.97 2.49 -32.95
C THR A 6 17.55 2.14 -32.53
N VAL A 7 16.65 3.12 -32.59
CA VAL A 7 15.23 2.93 -32.25
C VAL A 7 14.39 3.11 -33.51
N ILE A 8 13.53 2.14 -33.78
CA ILE A 8 12.58 2.19 -34.89
C ILE A 8 11.17 1.86 -34.41
N THR A 9 10.17 2.24 -35.20
CA THR A 9 8.80 1.71 -35.03
C THR A 9 8.66 0.41 -35.81
N GLY A 10 8.07 -0.61 -35.19
CA GLY A 10 7.69 -1.85 -35.85
C GLY A 10 6.32 -1.78 -36.52
N ASN A 11 5.64 -0.64 -36.51
CA ASN A 11 4.44 -0.43 -37.35
C ASN A 11 4.81 -0.41 -38.85
N GLU A 12 6.07 -0.14 -39.15
CA GLU A 12 6.57 -0.22 -40.51
C GLU A 12 6.76 -1.69 -40.90
N ASP A 13 5.93 -2.15 -41.83
CA ASP A 13 5.99 -3.52 -42.36
C ASP A 13 7.17 -3.64 -43.35
N PRO A 14 8.17 -4.49 -43.08
CA PRO A 14 9.30 -4.70 -43.98
C PRO A 14 8.91 -5.21 -45.38
N LYS A 15 7.69 -5.76 -45.55
CA LYS A 15 7.20 -6.32 -46.81
C LYS A 15 6.52 -5.28 -47.71
N LYS A 16 6.43 -4.02 -47.29
CA LYS A 16 5.94 -2.92 -48.15
C LYS A 16 6.84 -2.72 -49.36
N THR A 17 6.24 -2.34 -50.49
CA THR A 17 6.95 -2.09 -51.76
C THR A 17 7.95 -0.94 -51.65
N GLU A 18 7.62 0.07 -50.85
CA GLU A 18 8.53 1.13 -50.42
C GLU A 18 8.45 1.22 -48.88
N SER A 19 9.48 0.72 -48.20
CA SER A 19 9.60 0.92 -46.76
C SER A 19 10.37 2.21 -46.47
N ALA A 20 9.92 2.95 -45.47
CA ALA A 20 10.64 4.13 -44.96
C ALA A 20 11.96 3.75 -44.25
N LEU A 21 12.17 2.46 -43.95
CA LEU A 21 13.35 1.95 -43.26
C LEU A 21 14.20 1.08 -44.20
N ASP A 22 15.52 1.30 -44.16
CA ASP A 22 16.47 0.41 -44.83
C ASP A 22 16.80 -0.78 -43.92
N TRP A 23 16.02 -1.85 -44.06
CA TRP A 23 16.17 -3.08 -43.27
C TRP A 23 17.51 -3.79 -43.48
N LYS A 24 18.14 -3.58 -44.65
CA LYS A 24 19.46 -4.14 -44.93
C LYS A 24 20.53 -3.45 -44.09
N VAL A 25 20.49 -2.12 -44.03
CA VAL A 25 21.38 -1.35 -43.14
C VAL A 25 21.14 -1.74 -41.69
N LEU A 26 19.87 -1.79 -41.24
CA LEU A 26 19.51 -2.15 -39.86
C LEU A 26 20.02 -3.54 -39.44
N ALA A 27 19.98 -4.52 -40.35
CA ALA A 27 20.53 -5.85 -40.11
C ALA A 27 22.06 -5.85 -39.95
N GLN A 28 22.76 -4.96 -40.65
CA GLN A 28 24.22 -4.86 -40.64
C GLN A 28 24.77 -3.97 -39.52
N LEU A 29 23.92 -3.11 -38.92
CA LEU A 29 24.34 -2.29 -37.79
C LEU A 29 24.88 -3.16 -36.65
N SER A 30 26.10 -2.85 -36.22
CA SER A 30 26.64 -3.29 -34.96
C SER A 30 25.95 -2.53 -33.82
N GLY A 31 25.72 -3.22 -32.71
CA GLY A 31 25.06 -2.68 -31.53
C GLY A 31 23.60 -3.09 -31.38
N THR A 32 22.82 -2.25 -30.68
CA THR A 32 21.47 -2.60 -30.23
C THR A 32 20.41 -2.01 -31.15
N LEU A 33 19.48 -2.84 -31.62
CA LEU A 33 18.27 -2.40 -32.32
C LEU A 33 17.07 -2.52 -31.38
N VAL A 34 16.34 -1.43 -31.20
CA VAL A 34 15.10 -1.38 -30.42
C VAL A 34 13.93 -1.15 -31.37
N VAL A 35 12.94 -2.03 -31.30
CA VAL A 35 11.72 -1.95 -32.12
C VAL A 35 10.54 -1.66 -31.20
N LEU A 36 9.96 -0.47 -31.33
CA LEU A 36 8.78 -0.05 -30.57
C LEU A 36 7.49 -0.46 -31.30
N MET A 37 6.49 -0.93 -30.56
CA MET A 37 5.14 -1.24 -31.10
C MET A 37 5.16 -2.28 -32.24
N GLY A 38 6.11 -3.21 -32.20
CA GLY A 38 6.38 -4.09 -33.34
C GLY A 38 5.64 -5.41 -33.37
N TRP A 39 4.82 -5.76 -32.37
CA TRP A 39 4.34 -7.14 -32.20
C TRP A 39 3.69 -7.72 -33.45
N ARG A 40 2.75 -7.00 -34.07
CA ARG A 40 2.05 -7.45 -35.28
C ARG A 40 2.99 -7.82 -36.43
N ASN A 41 4.05 -7.03 -36.63
CA ASN A 41 5.00 -7.22 -37.72
C ASN A 41 6.26 -7.97 -37.28
N MET A 42 6.36 -8.35 -36.00
CA MET A 42 7.57 -8.95 -35.41
C MET A 42 8.05 -10.19 -36.18
N PRO A 43 7.18 -11.13 -36.60
CA PRO A 43 7.61 -12.26 -37.43
C PRO A 43 8.31 -11.81 -38.73
N SER A 44 7.71 -10.85 -39.45
CA SER A 44 8.29 -10.30 -40.70
C SER A 44 9.58 -9.51 -40.45
N ILE A 45 9.66 -8.78 -39.33
CA ILE A 45 10.85 -8.02 -38.94
C ILE A 45 12.02 -8.97 -38.67
N VAL A 46 11.79 -10.01 -37.87
CA VAL A 46 12.80 -11.03 -37.56
C VAL A 46 13.27 -11.74 -38.83
N GLU A 47 12.35 -12.20 -39.67
CA GLU A 47 12.64 -12.83 -40.95
C GLU A 47 13.52 -11.93 -41.84
N THR A 48 13.14 -10.64 -41.95
CA THR A 48 13.85 -9.68 -42.80
C THR A 48 15.25 -9.36 -42.27
N LEU A 49 15.42 -9.20 -40.95
CA LEU A 49 16.73 -8.96 -40.35
C LEU A 49 17.67 -10.13 -40.59
N VAL A 50 17.20 -11.37 -40.41
CA VAL A 50 17.99 -12.59 -40.66
C VAL A 50 18.34 -12.72 -42.15
N ALA A 51 17.38 -12.51 -43.05
CA ALA A 51 17.60 -12.56 -44.49
C ALA A 51 18.63 -11.53 -44.98
N ASN A 52 18.73 -10.39 -44.29
CA ASN A 52 19.70 -9.33 -44.59
C ASN A 52 21.05 -9.46 -43.84
N GLY A 53 21.27 -10.60 -43.16
CA GLY A 53 22.58 -10.95 -42.60
C GLY A 53 22.74 -10.75 -41.09
N LYS A 54 21.67 -10.41 -40.35
CA LYS A 54 21.71 -10.48 -38.88
C LYS A 54 21.83 -11.95 -38.46
N SER A 55 22.71 -12.26 -37.52
CA SER A 55 22.88 -13.64 -37.05
C SER A 55 21.58 -14.15 -36.41
N PRO A 56 21.09 -15.35 -36.78
CA PRO A 56 19.93 -15.97 -36.12
C PRO A 56 20.14 -16.20 -34.61
N ARG A 57 21.40 -16.29 -34.17
CA ARG A 57 21.79 -16.46 -32.76
C ARG A 57 21.90 -15.14 -32.00
N THR A 58 21.70 -13.98 -32.65
CA THR A 58 21.75 -12.68 -31.97
C THR A 58 20.75 -12.68 -30.80
N PRO A 59 21.17 -12.34 -29.57
CA PRO A 59 20.26 -12.28 -28.44
C PRO A 59 19.14 -11.26 -28.69
N ALA A 60 17.93 -11.61 -28.30
CA ALA A 60 16.77 -10.75 -28.39
C ALA A 60 15.93 -10.84 -27.10
N ALA A 61 15.27 -9.74 -26.77
CA ALA A 61 14.29 -9.64 -25.70
C ALA A 61 12.99 -9.05 -26.25
N LEU A 62 11.85 -9.64 -25.89
CA LEU A 62 10.52 -9.07 -26.11
C LEU A 62 9.91 -8.76 -24.75
N ILE A 63 9.52 -7.50 -24.56
CA ILE A 63 9.05 -6.97 -23.27
C ILE A 63 7.65 -6.41 -23.48
N MET A 64 6.66 -7.04 -22.86
CA MET A 64 5.26 -6.60 -22.82
C MET A 64 4.98 -5.94 -21.47
N TRP A 65 4.23 -4.83 -21.47
CA TRP A 65 3.95 -4.03 -20.26
C TRP A 65 5.22 -3.66 -19.49
N GLY A 66 6.22 -3.15 -20.21
CA GLY A 66 7.50 -2.74 -19.63
C GLY A 66 7.28 -1.83 -18.42
N THR A 67 7.97 -2.12 -17.31
CA THR A 67 7.87 -1.41 -16.02
C THR A 67 6.52 -1.49 -15.29
N GLU A 68 5.59 -2.32 -15.77
CA GLU A 68 4.36 -2.63 -15.03
C GLU A 68 4.54 -3.88 -14.15
N PRO A 69 3.84 -4.00 -13.01
CA PRO A 69 3.91 -5.18 -12.16
C PRO A 69 3.53 -6.51 -12.84
N TRP A 70 2.81 -6.46 -13.96
CA TRP A 70 2.45 -7.62 -14.79
C TRP A 70 3.31 -7.72 -16.07
N GLN A 71 4.52 -7.14 -16.06
CA GLN A 71 5.47 -7.23 -17.18
C GLN A 71 5.75 -8.70 -17.52
N ILE A 72 5.71 -9.02 -18.82
CA ILE A 72 6.21 -10.29 -19.34
C ILE A 72 7.43 -9.99 -20.20
N ALA A 73 8.58 -10.54 -19.82
CA ALA A 73 9.83 -10.41 -20.56
C ALA A 73 10.33 -11.79 -21.02
N VAL A 74 10.49 -11.95 -22.32
CA VAL A 74 10.98 -13.18 -22.96
C VAL A 74 12.33 -12.89 -23.59
N THR A 75 13.33 -13.74 -23.32
CA THR A 75 14.65 -13.65 -23.94
C THR A 75 15.03 -14.93 -24.64
N GLY A 76 15.75 -14.82 -25.76
CA GLY A 76 16.18 -15.95 -26.57
C GLY A 76 16.94 -15.51 -27.81
N PRO A 77 17.43 -16.44 -28.62
CA PRO A 77 18.02 -16.11 -29.92
C PRO A 77 16.95 -15.55 -30.87
N LEU A 78 17.37 -14.62 -31.73
CA LEU A 78 16.50 -13.97 -32.72
C LEU A 78 15.71 -14.98 -33.57
N SER A 79 16.28 -16.16 -33.85
CA SER A 79 15.65 -17.21 -34.66
C SER A 79 14.35 -17.78 -34.10
N ASN A 80 14.13 -17.80 -32.79
CA ASN A 80 12.95 -18.40 -32.17
C ASN A 80 12.25 -17.48 -31.16
N ILE A 81 12.69 -16.22 -31.04
CA ILE A 81 12.16 -15.27 -30.06
C ILE A 81 10.64 -15.05 -30.18
N VAL A 82 10.11 -15.12 -31.41
CA VAL A 82 8.68 -14.97 -31.70
C VAL A 82 7.88 -16.17 -31.19
N ASP A 83 8.38 -17.38 -31.39
CA ASP A 83 7.72 -18.61 -30.92
C ASP A 83 7.71 -18.64 -29.38
N LEU A 84 8.85 -18.35 -28.75
CA LEU A 84 8.96 -18.21 -27.30
C LEU A 84 8.00 -17.15 -26.74
N ALA A 85 7.78 -16.07 -27.48
CA ALA A 85 6.86 -15.02 -27.10
C ALA A 85 5.39 -15.45 -27.20
N TYR A 86 5.01 -16.23 -28.23
CA TYR A 86 3.67 -16.82 -28.30
C TYR A 86 3.42 -17.81 -27.15
N GLU A 87 4.40 -18.66 -26.82
CA GLU A 87 4.30 -19.61 -25.69
C GLU A 87 4.09 -18.89 -24.35
N LYS A 88 4.66 -17.68 -24.20
CA LYS A 88 4.54 -16.85 -23.00
C LYS A 88 3.38 -15.85 -23.06
N GLY A 89 2.51 -15.93 -24.07
CA GLY A 89 1.33 -15.08 -24.18
C GLY A 89 1.61 -13.61 -24.45
N ILE A 90 2.76 -13.28 -25.05
CA ILE A 90 3.09 -11.91 -25.44
C ILE A 90 2.06 -11.42 -26.47
N SER A 91 1.59 -10.20 -26.25
CA SER A 91 0.71 -9.47 -27.15
C SER A 91 1.05 -7.97 -27.09
N SER A 92 0.36 -7.14 -27.89
CA SER A 92 0.61 -5.69 -27.84
C SER A 92 0.18 -5.09 -26.49
N PRO A 93 0.94 -4.13 -25.93
CA PRO A 93 2.11 -3.46 -26.48
C PRO A 93 3.44 -4.20 -26.20
N VAL A 94 4.36 -4.24 -27.18
CA VAL A 94 5.67 -4.90 -27.06
C VAL A 94 6.81 -3.98 -27.52
N ILE A 95 7.91 -4.03 -26.76
CA ILE A 95 9.21 -3.52 -27.18
C ILE A 95 10.13 -4.71 -27.46
N ALA A 96 10.78 -4.72 -28.62
CA ALA A 96 11.86 -5.66 -28.90
C ALA A 96 13.21 -4.99 -28.71
N VAL A 97 14.15 -5.69 -28.06
CA VAL A 97 15.55 -5.29 -27.94
C VAL A 97 16.39 -6.40 -28.56
N ILE A 98 17.11 -6.10 -29.63
CA ILE A 98 17.87 -7.07 -30.44
C ILE A 98 19.35 -6.67 -30.42
N GLY A 99 20.22 -7.57 -29.97
CA GLY A 99 21.66 -7.36 -29.83
C GLY A 99 22.18 -7.93 -28.51
N ASP A 100 23.51 -7.93 -28.34
CA ASP A 100 24.19 -8.58 -27.21
C ASP A 100 23.69 -8.11 -25.83
N VAL A 101 23.19 -6.88 -25.73
CA VAL A 101 22.62 -6.33 -24.48
C VAL A 101 21.41 -7.11 -23.98
N ALA A 102 20.62 -7.74 -24.86
CA ALA A 102 19.50 -8.58 -24.46
C ALA A 102 19.96 -9.85 -23.74
N GLY A 103 21.20 -10.30 -24.00
CA GLY A 103 21.82 -11.43 -23.30
C GLY A 103 22.25 -11.12 -21.85
N LEU A 104 22.24 -9.86 -21.44
CA LEU A 104 22.63 -9.45 -20.08
C LEU A 104 21.47 -9.51 -19.08
N ARG A 105 20.28 -9.94 -19.51
CA ARG A 105 19.09 -9.93 -18.68
C ARG A 105 19.31 -10.63 -17.35
N GLU A 106 19.83 -11.85 -17.34
CA GLU A 106 20.00 -12.62 -16.09
C GLU A 106 20.95 -11.94 -15.09
N THR A 107 21.93 -11.18 -15.59
CA THR A 107 22.87 -10.44 -14.73
C THR A 107 22.33 -9.09 -14.27
N LEU A 108 21.47 -8.45 -15.07
CA LEU A 108 20.95 -7.10 -14.84
C LEU A 108 19.45 -7.07 -14.51
N ARG A 109 18.87 -8.21 -14.13
CA ARG A 109 17.44 -8.32 -13.80
C ARG A 109 17.16 -7.59 -12.50
N TRP A 110 16.50 -6.44 -12.59
CA TRP A 110 16.24 -5.54 -11.44
C TRP A 110 14.75 -5.33 -11.12
N PHE A 111 13.85 -5.75 -12.02
CA PHE A 111 12.44 -5.38 -11.96
C PHE A 111 11.52 -6.57 -11.69
N ASP A 112 11.53 -7.57 -12.57
CA ASP A 112 10.61 -8.71 -12.54
C ASP A 112 11.16 -9.92 -11.76
N ASN A 113 12.13 -9.70 -10.88
CA ASN A 113 12.64 -10.65 -9.88
C ASN A 113 12.42 -10.16 -8.45
N ARG A 114 11.60 -9.12 -8.26
CA ARG A 114 11.30 -8.62 -6.92
C ARG A 114 10.40 -9.62 -6.17
N PRO A 115 10.48 -9.68 -4.83
CA PRO A 115 9.80 -10.68 -4.01
C PRO A 115 8.30 -10.84 -4.26
N LEU A 116 7.60 -9.72 -4.51
CA LEU A 116 6.16 -9.68 -4.70
C LEU A 116 5.77 -9.33 -6.15
N PHE A 117 6.68 -9.54 -7.11
CA PHE A 117 6.44 -9.15 -8.49
C PHE A 117 5.15 -9.75 -9.05
N GLY A 118 4.24 -8.87 -9.49
CA GLY A 118 2.94 -9.23 -10.08
C GLY A 118 1.89 -9.71 -9.08
N LYS A 119 2.21 -9.74 -7.78
CA LYS A 119 1.27 -10.15 -6.73
C LYS A 119 0.25 -9.07 -6.44
N ARG A 120 -1.02 -9.43 -6.46
CA ARG A 120 -2.14 -8.53 -6.13
C ARG A 120 -2.41 -8.57 -4.63
N ALA A 121 -2.10 -7.46 -3.96
CA ALA A 121 -2.20 -7.32 -2.51
C ALA A 121 -3.39 -6.45 -2.12
N LEU A 122 -4.43 -7.03 -1.52
CA LEU A 122 -5.55 -6.29 -0.96
C LEU A 122 -5.14 -5.61 0.34
N VAL A 123 -5.22 -4.28 0.38
CA VAL A 123 -4.87 -3.45 1.54
C VAL A 123 -6.13 -2.74 2.07
N THR A 124 -6.55 -3.10 3.28
CA THR A 124 -7.87 -2.71 3.84
C THR A 124 -7.86 -1.46 4.75
N ARG A 125 -6.75 -0.68 4.73
CA ARG A 125 -6.51 0.47 5.63
C ARG A 125 -7.16 1.78 5.17
N THR A 126 -7.29 2.75 6.08
CA THR A 126 -7.71 4.13 5.76
C THR A 126 -6.82 4.75 4.66
N ARG A 127 -7.40 5.60 3.81
CA ARG A 127 -6.69 6.21 2.65
C ARG A 127 -5.35 6.88 2.99
N ALA A 128 -5.26 7.52 4.16
CA ALA A 128 -4.02 8.18 4.61
C ALA A 128 -2.93 7.19 5.08
N GLN A 129 -3.31 6.01 5.60
CA GLN A 129 -2.37 5.00 6.09
C GLN A 129 -2.09 3.89 5.08
N ALA A 130 -2.99 3.67 4.12
CA ALA A 130 -2.81 2.72 3.03
C ALA A 130 -1.61 3.12 2.17
N GLY A 131 -1.44 4.41 1.85
CA GLY A 131 -0.36 4.89 0.99
C GLY A 131 1.05 4.47 1.42
N LYS A 132 1.37 4.44 2.73
CA LYS A 132 2.71 4.00 3.18
C LYS A 132 2.90 2.48 2.98
N LEU A 133 1.90 1.67 3.30
CA LEU A 133 1.99 0.22 3.11
C LEU A 133 2.00 -0.13 1.62
N SER A 134 1.10 0.46 0.82
CA SER A 134 1.02 0.27 -0.63
C SER A 134 2.33 0.62 -1.33
N GLN A 135 2.95 1.75 -1.02
CA GLN A 135 4.25 2.13 -1.58
C GLN A 135 5.35 1.10 -1.27
N ARG A 136 5.33 0.51 -0.07
CA ARG A 136 6.32 -0.51 0.32
C ARG A 136 6.08 -1.81 -0.45
N LEU A 137 4.83 -2.22 -0.64
CA LEU A 137 4.46 -3.40 -1.43
C LEU A 137 4.79 -3.21 -2.93
N GLU A 138 4.50 -2.04 -3.49
CA GLU A 138 4.84 -1.67 -4.88
C GLU A 138 6.36 -1.64 -5.11
N ALA A 139 7.13 -1.18 -4.12
CA ALA A 139 8.59 -1.23 -4.19
C ALA A 139 9.11 -2.68 -4.31
N LEU A 140 8.40 -3.66 -3.74
CA LEU A 140 8.64 -5.10 -3.87
C LEU A 140 7.99 -5.72 -5.13
N GLY A 141 7.39 -4.92 -6.00
CA GLY A 141 6.81 -5.35 -7.28
C GLY A 141 5.34 -5.77 -7.22
N ALA A 142 4.67 -5.59 -6.08
CA ALA A 142 3.25 -5.92 -5.93
C ALA A 142 2.34 -4.88 -6.61
N ILE A 143 1.09 -5.29 -6.83
CA ILE A 143 -0.04 -4.43 -7.19
C ILE A 143 -0.84 -4.22 -5.90
N ALA A 144 -0.73 -3.05 -5.28
CA ALA A 144 -1.48 -2.73 -4.07
C ALA A 144 -2.90 -2.29 -4.44
N VAL A 145 -3.90 -3.09 -4.07
CA VAL A 145 -5.32 -2.77 -4.27
C VAL A 145 -5.86 -2.21 -2.97
N GLU A 146 -5.96 -0.89 -2.90
CA GLU A 146 -6.46 -0.19 -1.71
C GLU A 146 -7.98 -0.23 -1.63
N ALA A 147 -8.49 -0.83 -0.56
CA ALA A 147 -9.90 -0.89 -0.24
C ALA A 147 -10.14 -0.34 1.18
N PRO A 148 -10.21 0.99 1.35
CA PRO A 148 -10.34 1.57 2.67
C PRO A 148 -11.62 1.12 3.35
N THR A 149 -11.50 0.50 4.52
CA THR A 149 -12.67 0.03 5.28
C THR A 149 -13.22 1.08 6.24
N ILE A 150 -12.48 2.19 6.42
CA ILE A 150 -12.79 3.30 7.30
C ILE A 150 -12.45 4.61 6.57
N GLU A 151 -13.38 5.56 6.62
CA GLU A 151 -13.21 6.95 6.21
C GLU A 151 -13.54 7.87 7.38
N ILE A 152 -12.69 8.88 7.58
CA ILE A 152 -12.89 9.92 8.57
C ILE A 152 -13.73 11.01 7.92
N GLN A 153 -14.88 11.32 8.51
CA GLN A 153 -15.76 12.37 8.02
C GLN A 153 -15.95 13.49 9.05
N PRO A 154 -16.18 14.73 8.56
CA PRO A 154 -16.68 15.84 9.35
C PRO A 154 -17.89 15.47 10.20
N LEU A 155 -18.07 16.15 11.33
CA LEU A 155 -19.32 16.07 12.09
C LEU A 155 -20.42 16.81 11.34
N ASP A 156 -21.68 16.39 11.55
CA ASP A 156 -22.83 17.18 11.08
C ASP A 156 -23.04 18.43 11.93
N ASP A 157 -22.64 18.37 13.21
CA ASP A 157 -22.72 19.46 14.17
C ASP A 157 -21.44 19.50 15.01
N TYR A 158 -20.82 20.68 15.07
CA TYR A 158 -19.59 20.95 15.82
C TYR A 158 -19.85 21.62 17.18
N THR A 159 -21.10 21.89 17.55
CA THR A 159 -21.44 22.71 18.73
C THR A 159 -20.75 22.24 20.02
N GLU A 160 -20.77 20.94 20.31
CA GLU A 160 -20.11 20.38 21.50
C GLU A 160 -18.59 20.45 21.42
N LEU A 161 -18.02 20.16 20.23
CA LEU A 161 -16.59 20.23 19.99
C LEU A 161 -16.05 21.65 20.10
N ASP A 162 -16.73 22.62 19.48
CA ASP A 162 -16.38 24.03 19.56
C ASP A 162 -16.48 24.56 21.00
N SER A 163 -17.50 24.12 21.75
CA SER A 163 -17.68 24.49 23.15
C SER A 163 -16.59 23.91 24.06
N ALA A 164 -16.01 22.76 23.70
CA ALA A 164 -14.86 22.19 24.40
C ALA A 164 -13.55 22.87 23.98
N VAL A 165 -13.35 23.11 22.68
CA VAL A 165 -12.15 23.76 22.12
C VAL A 165 -11.99 25.21 22.59
N THR A 166 -13.09 25.94 22.77
CA THR A 166 -13.04 27.31 23.33
C THR A 166 -12.72 27.33 24.82
N ARG A 167 -12.79 26.19 25.51
CA ARG A 167 -12.60 26.03 26.96
C ARG A 167 -11.52 25.00 27.29
N LEU A 168 -10.54 24.81 26.42
CA LEU A 168 -9.46 23.84 26.66
C LEU A 168 -8.70 24.13 27.97
N THR A 169 -8.61 25.39 28.38
CA THR A 169 -7.99 25.83 29.64
C THR A 169 -8.76 25.40 30.90
N ASP A 170 -10.03 24.99 30.76
CA ASP A 170 -10.85 24.53 31.89
C ASP A 170 -10.54 23.07 32.28
N TYR A 171 -9.82 22.34 31.41
CA TYR A 171 -9.41 20.96 31.64
C TYR A 171 -7.99 20.90 32.18
N ASP A 172 -7.79 20.09 33.22
CA ASP A 172 -6.44 19.75 33.69
C ASP A 172 -5.69 18.92 32.64
N TRP A 173 -6.41 18.04 31.93
CA TRP A 173 -5.84 17.14 30.93
C TRP A 173 -6.68 17.04 29.66
N ILE A 174 -6.00 16.87 28.52
CA ILE A 174 -6.61 16.46 27.25
C ILE A 174 -5.91 15.18 26.76
N LEU A 175 -6.71 14.15 26.45
CA LEU A 175 -6.19 12.84 26.10
C LEU A 175 -6.48 12.49 24.64
N PHE A 176 -5.43 12.37 23.84
CA PHE A 176 -5.54 11.96 22.44
C PHE A 176 -5.23 10.48 22.25
N SER A 177 -6.27 9.69 21.99
CA SER A 177 -6.15 8.26 21.71
C SER A 177 -5.84 7.94 20.24
N SER A 178 -5.80 8.96 19.38
CA SER A 178 -5.71 8.81 17.92
C SER A 178 -5.20 10.09 17.29
N GLY A 179 -4.37 9.96 16.26
CA GLY A 179 -3.95 11.08 15.42
C GLY A 179 -5.13 11.81 14.76
N ASN A 180 -6.19 11.09 14.39
CA ASN A 180 -7.39 11.71 13.80
C ASN A 180 -8.11 12.62 14.80
N ALA A 181 -8.07 12.28 16.10
CA ALA A 181 -8.63 13.13 17.13
C ALA A 181 -7.82 14.43 17.29
N VAL A 182 -6.49 14.36 17.10
CA VAL A 182 -5.61 15.54 17.08
C VAL A 182 -5.98 16.43 15.91
N GLU A 183 -5.97 15.88 14.69
CA GLU A 183 -6.30 16.65 13.47
C GLU A 183 -7.69 17.28 13.57
N ALA A 184 -8.71 16.52 14.01
CA ALA A 184 -10.06 17.04 14.16
C ALA A 184 -10.17 18.19 15.17
N VAL A 185 -9.41 18.17 16.26
CA VAL A 185 -9.37 19.27 17.23
C VAL A 185 -8.64 20.48 16.64
N PHE A 186 -7.52 20.27 15.95
CA PHE A 186 -6.76 21.37 15.32
C PHE A 186 -7.53 22.03 14.16
N ASP A 187 -8.27 21.25 13.36
CA ASP A 187 -9.18 21.78 12.35
C ASP A 187 -10.21 22.75 12.98
N ARG A 188 -10.67 22.47 14.20
CA ARG A 188 -11.58 23.37 14.93
C ARG A 188 -10.88 24.57 15.55
N ILE A 189 -9.68 24.40 16.08
CA ILE A 189 -8.84 25.52 16.56
C ILE A 189 -8.67 26.54 15.43
N ASP A 190 -8.29 26.07 14.23
CA ASP A 190 -8.12 26.93 13.06
C ASP A 190 -9.45 27.56 12.62
N ALA A 191 -10.53 26.78 12.54
CA ALA A 191 -11.86 27.29 12.17
C ALA A 191 -12.40 28.35 13.14
N LEU A 192 -12.00 28.28 14.41
CA LEU A 192 -12.37 29.24 15.46
C LEU A 192 -11.39 30.42 15.57
N ASN A 193 -10.40 30.53 14.69
CA ASN A 193 -9.31 31.51 14.71
C ASN A 193 -8.53 31.50 16.04
N LEU A 194 -8.35 30.31 16.61
CA LEU A 194 -7.46 30.06 17.73
C LEU A 194 -6.11 29.52 17.20
N ASP A 195 -5.18 29.25 18.11
CA ASP A 195 -3.95 28.54 17.79
C ASP A 195 -3.54 27.65 18.96
N SER A 196 -2.34 27.08 18.91
CA SER A 196 -1.80 26.19 19.95
C SER A 196 -1.75 26.81 21.35
N ARG A 197 -1.84 28.15 21.50
CA ARG A 197 -1.96 28.81 22.80
C ARG A 197 -3.29 28.52 23.49
N ALA A 198 -4.30 28.00 22.77
CA ALA A 198 -5.55 27.53 23.38
C ALA A 198 -5.31 26.40 24.40
N PHE A 199 -4.21 25.66 24.28
CA PHE A 199 -3.79 24.62 25.24
C PHE A 199 -3.04 25.19 26.46
N ALA A 200 -2.91 26.51 26.62
CA ALA A 200 -2.12 27.08 27.72
C ALA A 200 -2.68 26.67 29.09
N GLY A 201 -1.86 25.99 29.90
CA GLY A 201 -2.22 25.58 31.26
C GLY A 201 -2.92 24.22 31.36
N THR A 202 -3.17 23.54 30.25
CA THR A 202 -3.63 22.14 30.26
C THR A 202 -2.47 21.19 30.00
N GLN A 203 -2.52 20.00 30.57
CA GLN A 203 -1.57 18.93 30.27
C GLN A 203 -2.11 18.04 29.15
N ILE A 204 -1.23 17.48 28.34
CA ILE A 204 -1.60 16.69 27.17
C ILE A 204 -1.00 15.30 27.29
N ALA A 205 -1.84 14.28 27.21
CA ALA A 205 -1.38 12.91 27.05
C ALA A 205 -1.82 12.34 25.71
N CYS A 206 -1.03 11.42 25.17
CA CYS A 206 -1.40 10.68 23.98
C CYS A 206 -1.09 9.20 24.11
N ILE A 207 -1.80 8.36 23.34
CA ILE A 207 -1.67 6.91 23.50
C ILE A 207 -0.33 6.36 23.02
N GLY A 208 0.39 7.04 22.12
CA GLY A 208 1.63 6.49 21.59
C GLY A 208 2.39 7.39 20.60
N PRO A 209 3.53 6.91 20.08
CA PRO A 209 4.47 7.71 19.29
C PRO A 209 3.90 8.31 18.01
N ASP A 210 2.99 7.61 17.33
CA ASP A 210 2.35 8.11 16.09
C ASP A 210 1.48 9.34 16.38
N THR A 211 0.66 9.29 17.44
CA THR A 211 -0.16 10.43 17.88
C THR A 211 0.72 11.59 18.36
N SER A 212 1.80 11.28 19.10
CA SER A 212 2.79 12.28 19.52
C SER A 212 3.43 13.00 18.33
N SER A 213 3.78 12.26 17.28
CA SER A 213 4.38 12.83 16.07
C SER A 213 3.43 13.80 15.36
N ILE A 214 2.11 13.57 15.41
CA ILE A 214 1.10 14.47 14.85
C ILE A 214 0.93 15.71 15.71
N LEU A 215 0.86 15.56 17.05
CA LEU A 215 0.84 16.70 17.97
C LEU A 215 2.05 17.62 17.78
N GLN A 216 3.24 17.05 17.57
CA GLN A 216 4.47 17.82 17.35
C GLN A 216 4.44 18.64 16.06
N ARG A 217 3.80 18.15 14.99
CA ARG A 217 3.61 18.94 13.75
C ARG A 217 2.78 20.19 13.98
N HIS A 218 1.87 20.12 14.94
CA HIS A 218 1.05 21.25 15.41
C HIS A 218 1.71 22.06 16.53
N GLY A 219 3.00 21.82 16.81
CA GLY A 219 3.77 22.55 17.81
C GLY A 219 3.49 22.15 19.26
N ILE A 220 2.85 21.01 19.50
CA ILE A 220 2.55 20.48 20.83
C ILE A 220 3.47 19.30 21.16
N ILE A 221 4.12 19.36 22.32
CA ILE A 221 4.85 18.23 22.91
C ILE A 221 3.96 17.64 24.01
N PRO A 222 3.53 16.37 23.93
CA PRO A 222 2.74 15.75 24.99
C PRO A 222 3.54 15.66 26.30
N ASP A 223 2.89 15.94 27.43
CA ASP A 223 3.44 15.77 28.78
C ASP A 223 3.56 14.29 29.17
N LEU A 224 2.68 13.44 28.63
CA LEU A 224 2.66 12.02 28.94
C LEU A 224 2.45 11.17 27.68
N ILE A 225 3.31 10.16 27.53
CA ILE A 225 3.20 9.09 26.55
C ILE A 225 3.48 7.79 27.32
N PRO A 226 2.58 6.80 27.30
CA PRO A 226 2.79 5.54 28.02
C PRO A 226 3.88 4.69 27.36
N ASP A 227 4.45 3.75 28.12
CA ASP A 227 5.46 2.81 27.61
C ASP A 227 4.94 1.91 26.49
N THR A 228 3.64 1.60 26.53
CA THR A 228 2.96 0.77 25.53
C THR A 228 1.74 1.49 24.97
N ALA A 229 1.54 1.38 23.65
CA ALA A 229 0.52 2.12 22.92
C ALA A 229 -0.89 1.51 23.05
N VAL A 230 -1.36 1.32 24.29
CA VAL A 230 -2.67 0.75 24.63
C VAL A 230 -3.36 1.59 25.71
N ALA A 231 -4.71 1.56 25.72
CA ALA A 231 -5.52 2.39 26.60
C ALA A 231 -5.22 2.11 28.08
N GLU A 232 -5.02 0.85 28.44
CA GLU A 232 -4.72 0.38 29.79
C GLU A 232 -3.40 0.95 30.31
N SER A 233 -2.39 1.06 29.45
CA SER A 233 -1.09 1.62 29.84
C SER A 233 -1.19 3.12 30.09
N LEU A 234 -1.95 3.84 29.24
CA LEU A 234 -2.24 5.25 29.47
C LEU A 234 -3.01 5.49 30.79
N ILE A 235 -4.01 4.64 31.09
CA ILE A 235 -4.73 4.70 32.38
C ILE A 235 -3.76 4.49 33.54
N ASN A 236 -2.90 3.48 33.49
CA ASN A 236 -1.93 3.22 34.56
C ASN A 236 -0.95 4.38 34.75
N ALA A 237 -0.45 4.95 33.66
CA ALA A 237 0.47 6.09 33.70
C ALA A 237 -0.20 7.33 34.30
N LEU A 238 -1.44 7.64 33.92
CA LEU A 238 -2.21 8.76 34.46
C LEU A 238 -2.60 8.55 35.92
N THR A 239 -3.10 7.36 36.29
CA THR A 239 -3.50 7.07 37.67
C THR A 239 -2.32 7.12 38.65
N SER A 240 -1.08 6.93 38.17
CA SER A 240 0.13 7.16 38.97
C SER A 240 0.38 8.63 39.34
N LEU A 241 -0.30 9.57 38.68
CA LEU A 241 -0.16 11.02 38.88
C LEU A 241 -1.27 11.63 39.75
N ASP A 242 -2.10 10.80 40.40
CA ASP A 242 -3.32 11.19 41.14
C ASP A 242 -4.35 11.96 40.30
N MET A 243 -5.34 11.22 39.79
CA MET A 243 -6.40 11.75 38.94
C MET A 243 -7.66 12.18 39.70
N ALA A 244 -7.66 12.08 41.04
CA ALA A 244 -8.85 12.39 41.83
C ALA A 244 -9.24 13.88 41.68
N GLY A 245 -10.47 14.13 41.25
CA GLY A 245 -11.01 15.49 41.05
C GLY A 245 -10.48 16.23 39.81
N LYS A 246 -9.63 15.59 38.99
CA LYS A 246 -9.12 16.19 37.75
C LYS A 246 -10.17 16.23 36.66
N ASN A 247 -10.24 17.34 35.93
CA ASN A 247 -11.12 17.52 34.78
C ASN A 247 -10.38 17.13 33.50
N ILE A 248 -10.91 16.13 32.79
CA ILE A 248 -10.24 15.55 31.63
C ILE A 248 -11.16 15.61 30.41
N LEU A 249 -10.65 16.12 29.30
CA LEU A 249 -11.29 16.08 27.99
C LEU A 249 -10.76 14.90 27.17
N ILE A 250 -11.67 14.13 26.58
CA ILE A 250 -11.33 13.04 25.65
C ILE A 250 -12.05 13.27 24.32
N PRO A 251 -11.36 13.83 23.30
CA PRO A 251 -11.86 13.87 21.93
C PRO A 251 -11.86 12.43 21.36
N LYS A 252 -13.01 11.94 20.90
CA LYS A 252 -13.19 10.54 20.48
C LYS A 252 -13.95 10.41 19.15
N PRO A 253 -13.84 9.28 18.44
CA PRO A 253 -14.74 8.97 17.33
C PRO A 253 -16.20 8.87 17.81
N ASP A 254 -17.14 9.04 16.88
CA ASP A 254 -18.57 8.77 17.09
C ASP A 254 -18.84 7.34 17.58
N ILE A 255 -18.05 6.38 17.10
CA ILE A 255 -18.07 4.98 17.49
C ILE A 255 -16.70 4.60 18.07
N GLY A 256 -16.64 4.32 19.37
CA GLY A 256 -15.41 3.99 20.08
C GLY A 256 -15.63 3.16 21.33
N ARG A 257 -14.55 2.57 21.86
CA ARG A 257 -14.58 1.81 23.13
C ARG A 257 -14.52 2.76 24.32
N ASP A 258 -15.28 2.46 25.36
CA ASP A 258 -15.37 3.30 26.58
C ASP A 258 -14.29 2.99 27.63
N THR A 259 -13.23 2.26 27.26
CA THR A 259 -12.17 1.81 28.18
C THR A 259 -11.49 2.99 28.90
N LEU A 260 -11.05 4.01 28.16
CA LEU A 260 -10.36 5.18 28.74
C LEU A 260 -11.28 5.98 29.69
N PRO A 261 -12.49 6.42 29.27
CA PRO A 261 -13.41 7.10 30.17
C PRO A 261 -13.75 6.30 31.42
N THR A 262 -14.03 4.99 31.27
CA THR A 262 -14.42 4.13 32.39
C THR A 262 -13.28 3.97 33.40
N GLY A 263 -12.06 3.71 32.92
CA GLY A 263 -10.89 3.54 33.79
C GLY A 263 -10.55 4.80 34.58
N LEU A 264 -10.60 5.97 33.95
CA LEU A 264 -10.26 7.23 34.62
C LEU A 264 -11.37 7.74 35.55
N ARG A 265 -12.65 7.49 35.24
CA ARG A 265 -13.75 7.72 36.19
C ARG A 265 -13.59 6.88 37.45
N ALA A 266 -13.17 5.62 37.32
CA ALA A 266 -12.88 4.75 38.47
C ALA A 266 -11.72 5.27 39.33
N ALA A 267 -10.81 6.05 38.74
CA ALA A 267 -9.73 6.74 39.44
C ALA A 267 -10.12 8.11 40.02
N GLY A 268 -11.41 8.49 39.96
CA GLY A 268 -11.93 9.72 40.56
C GLY A 268 -11.86 10.96 39.67
N ALA A 269 -11.53 10.84 38.39
CA ALA A 269 -11.52 11.96 37.45
C ALA A 269 -12.92 12.29 36.92
N THR A 270 -13.14 13.57 36.62
CA THR A 270 -14.31 14.06 35.88
C THR A 270 -14.01 14.03 34.39
N ILE A 271 -14.70 13.16 33.65
CA ILE A 271 -14.43 12.96 32.21
C ILE A 271 -15.51 13.64 31.37
N THR A 272 -15.07 14.55 30.50
CA THR A 272 -15.86 15.07 29.37
C THR A 272 -15.45 14.35 28.10
N GLU A 273 -16.38 13.64 27.50
CA GLU A 273 -16.18 12.98 26.20
C GLU A 273 -16.83 13.85 25.13
N VAL A 274 -16.10 14.12 24.05
CA VAL A 274 -16.66 14.88 22.92
C VAL A 274 -16.33 14.15 21.63
N VAL A 275 -17.35 13.96 20.79
CA VAL A 275 -17.17 13.39 19.46
C VAL A 275 -16.40 14.42 18.63
N SER A 276 -15.23 14.04 18.12
CA SER A 276 -14.39 14.92 17.31
C SER A 276 -14.45 14.62 15.81
N TYR A 277 -14.72 13.36 15.44
CA TYR A 277 -14.88 12.95 14.06
C TYR A 277 -15.83 11.76 13.92
N ARG A 278 -16.35 11.56 12.72
CA ARG A 278 -17.14 10.36 12.39
C ARG A 278 -16.31 9.33 11.66
N THR A 279 -16.62 8.07 11.92
CA THR A 279 -16.06 6.93 11.20
C THR A 279 -17.13 6.26 10.37
N VAL A 280 -16.98 6.27 9.05
CA VAL A 280 -17.92 5.61 8.14
C VAL A 280 -17.20 4.65 7.23
N MET A 281 -17.90 3.62 6.78
CA MET A 281 -17.41 2.78 5.69
C MET A 281 -17.64 3.51 4.36
N PRO A 282 -16.61 3.74 3.52
CA PRO A 282 -16.80 4.40 2.24
C PRO A 282 -17.77 3.60 1.37
N LYS A 283 -18.68 4.30 0.69
CA LYS A 283 -19.67 3.67 -0.22
C LYS A 283 -18.99 2.91 -1.37
N SER A 284 -17.83 3.39 -1.83
CA SER A 284 -17.05 2.79 -2.91
C SER A 284 -16.30 1.53 -2.48
N SER A 285 -16.08 1.31 -1.19
CA SER A 285 -15.23 0.20 -0.72
C SER A 285 -15.77 -1.14 -1.13
N LYS A 286 -17.09 -1.34 -1.11
CA LYS A 286 -17.68 -2.60 -1.52
C LYS A 286 -17.41 -2.91 -2.99
N ALA A 287 -17.59 -1.92 -3.86
CA ALA A 287 -17.28 -2.07 -5.28
C ALA A 287 -15.79 -2.36 -5.49
N LEU A 288 -14.89 -1.60 -4.85
CA LEU A 288 -13.45 -1.78 -4.97
C LEU A 288 -12.98 -3.17 -4.52
N VAL A 289 -13.50 -3.68 -3.39
CA VAL A 289 -13.18 -5.04 -2.92
C VAL A 289 -13.72 -6.09 -3.89
N MET A 290 -14.95 -5.94 -4.38
CA MET A 290 -15.54 -6.90 -5.31
C MET A 290 -14.80 -6.92 -6.65
N ASP A 291 -14.41 -5.76 -7.17
CA ASP A 291 -13.59 -5.63 -8.38
C ASP A 291 -12.23 -6.30 -8.15
N ALA A 292 -11.57 -6.02 -7.01
CA ALA A 292 -10.31 -6.64 -6.61
C ALA A 292 -10.39 -8.16 -6.57
N ILE A 293 -11.43 -8.70 -5.94
CA ILE A 293 -11.71 -10.15 -5.88
C ILE A 293 -11.92 -10.73 -7.27
N SER A 294 -12.70 -10.05 -8.13
CA SER A 294 -13.01 -10.53 -9.47
C SER A 294 -11.78 -10.63 -10.38
N GLU A 295 -10.82 -9.72 -10.19
CA GLU A 295 -9.53 -9.71 -10.87
C GLU A 295 -8.50 -10.67 -10.22
N GLY A 296 -8.84 -11.26 -9.07
CA GLY A 296 -7.98 -12.14 -8.28
C GLY A 296 -7.15 -11.40 -7.23
N ILE A 297 -6.95 -12.04 -6.08
CA ILE A 297 -6.12 -11.52 -4.98
C ILE A 297 -5.13 -12.62 -4.62
N ASP A 298 -3.83 -12.31 -4.66
CA ASP A 298 -2.79 -13.23 -4.20
C ASP A 298 -2.61 -13.17 -2.68
N ILE A 299 -2.82 -11.99 -2.09
CA ILE A 299 -2.62 -11.76 -0.67
C ILE A 299 -3.55 -10.68 -0.11
N ALA A 300 -4.16 -10.92 1.04
CA ALA A 300 -4.88 -9.92 1.83
C ALA A 300 -4.07 -9.52 3.06
N VAL A 301 -3.90 -8.22 3.27
CA VAL A 301 -3.01 -7.65 4.28
C VAL A 301 -3.82 -6.91 5.35
N PHE A 302 -3.69 -7.35 6.61
CA PHE A 302 -4.41 -6.82 7.76
C PHE A 302 -3.46 -6.24 8.80
N THR A 303 -3.79 -5.03 9.24
CA THR A 303 -2.94 -4.24 10.17
C THR A 303 -3.61 -3.96 11.51
N SER A 304 -4.84 -4.45 11.69
CA SER A 304 -5.56 -4.44 12.97
C SER A 304 -6.76 -5.39 12.90
N SER A 305 -7.26 -5.83 14.05
CA SER A 305 -8.51 -6.60 14.11
C SER A 305 -9.68 -5.87 13.44
N SER A 306 -9.78 -4.54 13.62
CA SER A 306 -10.84 -3.74 13.00
C SER A 306 -10.84 -3.79 11.47
N THR A 307 -9.66 -3.92 10.83
CA THR A 307 -9.59 -4.04 9.36
C THR A 307 -10.12 -5.39 8.87
N VAL A 308 -9.97 -6.46 9.66
CA VAL A 308 -10.53 -7.78 9.36
C VAL A 308 -12.04 -7.75 9.53
N GLU A 309 -12.53 -7.28 10.68
CA GLU A 309 -13.96 -7.19 11.00
C GLU A 309 -14.72 -6.34 9.99
N ASN A 310 -14.15 -5.20 9.57
CA ASN A 310 -14.82 -4.34 8.61
C ASN A 310 -14.84 -4.94 7.20
N LEU A 311 -13.80 -5.68 6.80
CA LEU A 311 -13.82 -6.42 5.55
C LEU A 311 -14.89 -7.52 5.57
N ALA A 312 -14.98 -8.28 6.67
CA ALA A 312 -16.03 -9.29 6.86
C ALA A 312 -17.43 -8.68 6.73
N LYS A 313 -17.71 -7.59 7.47
CA LYS A 313 -18.99 -6.87 7.36
C LYS A 313 -19.30 -6.41 5.94
N LEU A 314 -18.31 -5.89 5.23
CA LEU A 314 -18.46 -5.42 3.84
C LEU A 314 -18.81 -6.56 2.88
N LEU A 315 -18.33 -7.77 3.17
CA LEU A 315 -18.59 -9.01 2.46
C LEU A 315 -19.76 -9.83 3.07
N ASN A 316 -20.55 -9.22 3.96
CA ASN A 316 -21.67 -9.89 4.66
C ASN A 316 -21.26 -11.16 5.43
N ASP A 317 -20.09 -11.11 6.08
CA ASP A 317 -19.48 -12.18 6.87
C ASP A 317 -19.14 -13.45 6.07
N ASP A 318 -19.12 -13.36 4.73
CA ASP A 318 -18.66 -14.43 3.83
C ASP A 318 -17.29 -14.07 3.23
N LEU A 319 -16.24 -14.69 3.79
CA LEU A 319 -14.86 -14.50 3.37
C LEU A 319 -14.35 -15.62 2.45
N ALA A 320 -15.23 -16.50 1.92
CA ALA A 320 -14.82 -17.60 1.03
C ALA A 320 -14.12 -17.10 -0.24
N CYS A 321 -14.41 -15.88 -0.68
CA CYS A 321 -13.73 -15.23 -1.80
C CYS A 321 -12.22 -15.02 -1.59
N LEU A 322 -11.73 -15.10 -0.35
CA LEU A 322 -10.31 -14.98 0.00
C LEU A 322 -9.66 -16.33 0.31
N GLU A 323 -10.35 -17.45 0.14
CA GLU A 323 -9.82 -18.79 0.49
C GLU A 323 -8.53 -19.15 -0.25
N ASN A 324 -8.38 -18.67 -1.49
CA ASN A 324 -7.18 -18.89 -2.30
C ASN A 324 -6.11 -17.80 -2.12
N ALA A 325 -6.41 -16.73 -1.40
CA ALA A 325 -5.48 -15.65 -1.12
C ALA A 325 -4.68 -15.97 0.14
N LYS A 326 -3.39 -15.61 0.13
CA LYS A 326 -2.59 -15.61 1.35
C LYS A 326 -3.09 -14.57 2.33
N ILE A 327 -3.06 -14.85 3.63
CA ILE A 327 -3.51 -13.91 4.65
C ILE A 327 -2.31 -13.47 5.50
N ALA A 328 -2.04 -12.16 5.49
CA ALA A 328 -0.94 -11.55 6.25
C ALA A 328 -1.45 -10.60 7.33
N CYS A 329 -0.98 -10.80 8.55
CA CYS A 329 -1.39 -10.05 9.74
C CYS A 329 -0.20 -9.38 10.41
N ILE A 330 -0.35 -8.11 10.82
CA ILE A 330 0.70 -7.35 11.52
C ILE A 330 1.08 -7.94 12.89
N GLY A 331 0.23 -8.79 13.48
CA GLY A 331 0.49 -9.37 14.79
C GLY A 331 -0.54 -10.39 15.24
N PRO A 332 -0.30 -11.05 16.39
CA PRO A 332 -1.05 -12.22 16.85
C PRO A 332 -2.51 -11.90 17.17
N ILE A 333 -2.83 -10.71 17.67
CA ILE A 333 -4.21 -10.31 17.96
C ILE A 333 -5.03 -10.19 16.67
N THR A 334 -4.45 -9.60 15.61
CA THR A 334 -5.11 -9.50 14.31
C THR A 334 -5.25 -10.88 13.67
N ALA A 335 -4.24 -11.75 13.82
CA ALA A 335 -4.30 -13.13 13.34
C ALA A 335 -5.39 -13.95 14.05
N ALA A 336 -5.56 -13.79 15.37
CA ALA A 336 -6.64 -14.42 16.11
C ALA A 336 -8.02 -13.98 15.61
N THR A 337 -8.23 -12.67 15.43
CA THR A 337 -9.50 -12.15 14.85
C THR A 337 -9.76 -12.68 13.45
N ALA A 338 -8.73 -12.79 12.60
CA ALA A 338 -8.87 -13.40 11.27
C ALA A 338 -9.29 -14.87 11.36
N GLY A 339 -8.67 -15.64 12.25
CA GLY A 339 -9.05 -17.04 12.50
C GLY A 339 -10.47 -17.22 13.01
N GLU A 340 -10.92 -16.36 13.93
CA GLU A 340 -12.30 -16.34 14.45
C GLU A 340 -13.34 -16.08 13.36
N LEU A 341 -12.97 -15.32 12.32
CA LEU A 341 -13.80 -15.02 11.16
C LEU A 341 -13.61 -16.02 10.01
N GLY A 342 -12.90 -17.13 10.24
CA GLY A 342 -12.77 -18.23 9.29
C GLY A 342 -11.64 -18.08 8.27
N LEU A 343 -10.75 -17.10 8.41
CA LEU A 343 -9.56 -16.97 7.57
C LEU A 343 -8.41 -17.85 8.09
N SER A 344 -7.72 -18.52 7.17
CA SER A 344 -6.45 -19.21 7.49
C SER A 344 -5.29 -18.23 7.37
N VAL A 345 -4.63 -17.90 8.48
CA VAL A 345 -3.52 -16.94 8.49
C VAL A 345 -2.21 -17.60 8.09
N ASP A 346 -1.60 -17.14 6.99
CA ASP A 346 -0.32 -17.67 6.48
C ASP A 346 0.89 -16.92 7.04
N ILE A 347 0.77 -15.62 7.27
CA ILE A 347 1.89 -14.74 7.61
C ILE A 347 1.52 -13.90 8.84
N VAL A 348 2.36 -13.93 9.87
CA VAL A 348 2.26 -13.06 11.04
C VAL A 348 3.59 -12.37 11.28
N ALA A 349 3.60 -11.05 11.27
CA ALA A 349 4.81 -10.27 11.47
C ALA A 349 5.36 -10.46 12.90
N THR A 350 6.68 -10.71 13.01
CA THR A 350 7.37 -10.76 14.31
C THR A 350 7.47 -9.38 14.95
N GLU A 351 7.85 -8.38 14.16
CA GLU A 351 7.76 -6.98 14.56
C GLU A 351 6.39 -6.43 14.15
N HIS A 352 5.60 -5.93 15.11
CA HIS A 352 4.23 -5.46 14.89
C HIS A 352 4.17 -4.06 14.27
N THR A 353 4.94 -3.84 13.20
CA THR A 353 5.04 -2.60 12.45
C THR A 353 4.74 -2.87 10.96
N ILE A 354 4.53 -1.82 10.19
CA ILE A 354 4.38 -1.94 8.73
C ILE A 354 5.63 -2.59 8.12
N ASP A 355 6.82 -2.19 8.57
CA ASP A 355 8.07 -2.72 8.04
C ASP A 355 8.26 -4.19 8.42
N GLY A 356 7.94 -4.58 9.64
CA GLY A 356 7.96 -5.99 10.05
C GLY A 356 6.98 -6.87 9.25
N LEU A 357 5.81 -6.35 8.92
CA LEU A 357 4.83 -7.04 8.07
C LEU A 357 5.34 -7.22 6.64
N VAL A 358 5.92 -6.18 6.06
CA VAL A 358 6.50 -6.22 4.72
C VAL A 358 7.65 -7.22 4.65
N THR A 359 8.55 -7.22 5.64
CA THR A 359 9.64 -8.21 5.74
C THR A 359 9.11 -9.64 5.82
N ALA A 360 8.10 -9.90 6.65
CA ALA A 360 7.50 -11.22 6.76
C ALA A 360 6.86 -11.70 5.44
N MET A 361 6.26 -10.77 4.67
CA MET A 361 5.74 -11.07 3.33
C MET A 361 6.87 -11.39 2.35
N GLU A 362 7.94 -10.59 2.35
CA GLU A 362 9.12 -10.84 1.51
C GLU A 362 9.72 -12.22 1.78
N GLU A 363 9.96 -12.57 3.05
CA GLU A 363 10.49 -13.88 3.45
C GLU A 363 9.59 -15.03 3.01
N HIS A 364 8.27 -14.87 3.11
CA HIS A 364 7.31 -15.91 2.70
C HIS A 364 7.38 -16.18 1.19
N PHE A 365 7.39 -15.14 0.35
CA PHE A 365 7.38 -15.31 -1.10
C PHE A 365 8.76 -15.62 -1.70
N VAL A 366 9.85 -15.24 -1.03
CA VAL A 366 11.22 -15.62 -1.42
C VAL A 366 11.55 -17.03 -0.94
N GLY A 367 11.18 -17.39 0.30
CA GLY A 367 11.46 -18.69 0.91
C GLY A 367 10.52 -19.81 0.45
N GLY A 368 9.32 -19.46 -0.02
CA GLY A 368 8.33 -20.38 -0.59
C GLY A 368 8.43 -20.55 -2.10
N GLY A 369 9.53 -20.12 -2.74
CA GLY A 369 9.74 -20.19 -4.17
C GLY A 369 9.48 -21.59 -4.73
N ASP A 370 8.28 -21.76 -5.28
CA ASP A 370 7.85 -22.90 -6.05
C ASP A 370 8.86 -23.09 -7.18
N THR A 371 9.56 -24.22 -7.16
CA THR A 371 10.25 -24.77 -8.31
C THR A 371 9.19 -25.18 -9.33
N GLY A 372 8.63 -24.21 -10.05
CA GLY A 372 7.69 -24.38 -11.16
C GLY A 372 8.34 -24.06 -12.49
#